data_AF-A0A9E4WSW0-F1
#
_entry.id   AF-A0A9E4WSW0-F1
#
_cell.length_a   1.000
_cell.length_b   1.000
_cell.length_c   1.000
_cell.angle_alpha   90.00
_cell.angle_beta   90.00
_cell.angle_gamma   90.00
#
_symmetry.space_group_name_H-M   'P 1'
#
loop_
_entity.id
_entity.type
_entity.pdbx_description
1 polymer ?
#
loop_
_entity_poly.entity_id
_entity_poly.type
_entity_poly.pdbx_seq_one_letter_code
_entity_poly.pdbx_strand_id
1 'polypeptide(L)' 'GTCARAKREMIAEEIDFEERNININEQWYQEAIKLAVTVPIFIHEDDRVEIGWRGDSGCLFQ' A
#
# COMPACT_ATOMS: atom_id res chain seq x y z
N GLY A 1 6.86 7.50 -7.09
CA GLY A 1 5.55 6.86 -7.29
C GLY A 1 4.70 7.00 -6.03
N THR A 2 3.42 6.67 -6.14
CA THR A 2 2.40 6.86 -5.08
C THR A 2 2.80 6.21 -3.75
N CYS A 3 3.44 5.04 -3.75
CA CYS A 3 3.91 4.37 -2.52
C CYS A 3 4.93 5.20 -1.73
N ALA A 4 5.92 5.78 -2.43
CA ALA A 4 6.96 6.58 -1.78
C ALA A 4 6.41 7.89 -1.21
N ARG A 5 5.39 8.47 -1.85
CA ARG A 5 4.70 9.64 -1.32
C ARG A 5 3.91 9.27 -0.08
N ALA A 6 3.08 8.23 -0.16
CA ALA A 6 2.26 7.78 0.97
C ALA A 6 3.11 7.48 2.20
N LYS A 7 4.20 6.73 2.04
CA LYS A 7 5.15 6.43 3.12
C LYS A 7 5.70 7.69 3.77
N ARG A 8 6.13 8.67 2.97
CA ARG A 8 6.68 9.93 3.49
C ARG A 8 5.63 10.71 4.29
N GLU A 9 4.41 10.80 3.79
CA GLU A 9 3.32 11.50 4.47
C GLU A 9 2.91 10.81 5.77
N MET A 10 2.78 9.48 5.77
CA MET A 10 2.49 8.72 7.00
C MET A 10 3.57 8.91 8.08
N ILE A 11 4.85 8.89 7.70
CA ILE A 11 5.95 9.18 8.63
C ILE A 11 5.85 10.61 9.16
N ALA A 12 5.59 11.60 8.29
CA ALA A 12 5.49 13.00 8.68
C ALA A 12 4.29 13.30 9.59
N GLU A 13 3.23 12.50 9.48
CA GLU A 13 2.03 12.57 10.30
C GLU A 13 2.07 11.65 11.52
N GLU A 14 3.21 10.99 11.78
CA GLU A 14 3.40 10.07 12.91
C GLU A 14 2.35 8.94 12.94
N ILE A 15 1.91 8.50 11.75
CA ILE A 15 1.02 7.35 11.60
C ILE A 15 1.87 6.09 11.70
N ASP A 16 1.53 5.20 12.63
CA ASP A 16 2.15 3.88 12.74
C ASP A 16 1.69 2.96 11.60
N PHE A 17 2.64 2.27 10.95
CA PHE A 17 2.35 1.30 9.89
C PHE A 17 3.40 0.20 9.80
N GLU A 18 2.99 -0.97 9.31
CA GLU A 18 3.88 -2.03 8.83
C GLU A 18 4.03 -1.93 7.30
N GLU A 19 5.26 -1.89 6.79
CA GLU A 19 5.50 -1.91 5.34
C GLU A 19 5.74 -3.33 4.84
N ARG A 20 4.89 -3.79 3.90
CA ARG A 20 5.08 -5.06 3.17
C ARG A 20 5.43 -4.78 1.72
N ASN A 21 6.66 -5.13 1.32
CA ASN A 21 7.13 -4.94 -0.05
C ASN A 21 6.93 -6.20 -0.90
N ILE A 22 5.91 -6.16 -1.75
CA ILE A 22 5.52 -7.26 -2.64
C ILE A 22 6.59 -7.63 -3.69
N ASN A 23 7.51 -6.73 -4.03
CA ASN A 23 8.52 -6.98 -5.07
C ASN A 23 9.64 -7.90 -4.58
N ILE A 24 9.75 -8.10 -3.27
CA ILE A 24 10.80 -8.91 -2.65
C ILE A 24 10.24 -10.11 -1.87
N ASN A 25 8.92 -10.24 -1.77
CA ASN A 25 8.25 -11.32 -1.06
C ASN A 25 7.04 -11.82 -1.85
N GLU A 26 7.17 -13.02 -2.42
CA GLU A 26 6.14 -13.65 -3.23
C GLU A 26 4.84 -13.89 -2.46
N GLN A 27 4.90 -14.25 -1.18
CA GLN A 27 3.71 -14.46 -0.37
C GLN A 27 2.89 -13.15 -0.26
N TRP A 28 3.56 -12.03 0.02
CA TRP A 28 2.89 -10.73 0.09
C TRP A 28 2.33 -10.30 -1.26
N TYR A 29 3.01 -10.62 -2.37
CA TYR A 29 2.46 -10.40 -3.71
C TYR A 29 1.17 -11.18 -3.93
N GLN A 30 1.16 -12.48 -3.60
CA GLN A 30 -0.03 -13.35 -3.75
C GLN A 30 -1.20 -12.92 -2.85
N GLU A 31 -0.91 -12.33 -1.69
CA GLU A 31 -1.92 -11.73 -0.83
C GLU A 31 -2.46 -10.42 -1.43
N ALA A 32 -1.57 -9.52 -1.87
CA ALA A 32 -1.93 -8.21 -2.40
C ALA A 32 -2.74 -8.28 -3.69
N ILE A 33 -2.40 -9.19 -4.62
CA ILE A 33 -3.11 -9.31 -5.91
C ILE A 33 -4.56 -9.76 -5.77
N LYS A 34 -4.93 -10.37 -4.63
CA LYS A 34 -6.33 -10.72 -4.31
C LYS A 34 -7.15 -9.51 -3.90
N LEU A 35 -6.50 -8.43 -3.44
CA LEU A 35 -7.14 -7.22 -2.95
C LEU A 35 -7.28 -6.16 -4.05
N ALA A 36 -6.20 -5.91 -4.79
CA ALA A 36 -6.17 -4.91 -5.84
C ALA A 36 -5.10 -5.25 -6.90
N VAL A 37 -5.20 -4.61 -8.07
CA VAL A 37 -4.18 -4.69 -9.13
C VAL A 37 -3.15 -3.56 -9.08
N THR A 38 -3.30 -2.63 -8.15
CA THR A 38 -2.47 -1.42 -8.01
C THR A 38 -2.07 -1.18 -6.55
N VAL A 39 -0.91 -0.56 -6.34
CA VAL A 39 -0.33 -0.17 -5.04
C VAL A 39 -0.21 1.35 -4.90
N PRO A 40 -0.14 1.92 -3.68
CA PRO A 40 -0.17 1.24 -2.39
C PRO A 40 -1.57 0.70 -2.03
N ILE A 41 -1.58 -0.37 -1.23
CA ILE A 41 -2.78 -0.96 -0.62
C ILE A 41 -2.62 -0.79 0.88
N PHE A 42 -3.63 -0.23 1.54
CA PHE A 42 -3.68 -0.08 2.99
C PHE A 42 -4.75 -1.00 3.54
N ILE A 43 -4.38 -1.77 4.55
CA ILE A 43 -5.30 -2.60 5.33
C ILE A 43 -5.33 -1.98 6.72
N HIS A 44 -6.47 -1.38 7.06
CA HIS A 44 -6.70 -0.72 8.35
C HIS A 44 -7.08 -1.77 9.41
N GLU A 45 -6.98 -1.43 10.70
CA GLU A 45 -7.28 -2.37 11.81
C GLU A 45 -8.74 -2.86 11.83
N ASP A 46 -9.65 -2.14 11.17
CA ASP A 46 -11.06 -2.50 10.99
C ASP A 46 -11.31 -3.35 9.73
N ASP A 47 -10.26 -3.95 9.16
CA ASP A 47 -10.25 -4.71 7.90
C ASP A 47 -10.67 -3.89 6.67
N ARG A 48 -10.76 -2.56 6.79
CA ARG A 48 -11.02 -1.70 5.63
C ARG A 48 -9.81 -1.71 4.70
N VAL A 49 -10.08 -1.87 3.41
CA VAL A 49 -9.06 -1.81 2.35
C VAL A 49 -9.16 -0.48 1.61
N GLU A 50 -8.05 0.24 1.54
CA GLU A 50 -7.90 1.46 0.75
C GLU A 50 -6.82 1.27 -0.32
N ILE A 51 -7.07 1.76 -1.52
CA ILE A 51 -6.17 1.61 -2.68
C ILE A 51 -5.79 2.98 -3.20
N GLY A 52 -4.50 3.20 -3.44
CA GLY A 52 -3.98 4.52 -3.78
C GLY A 52 -3.79 5.38 -2.53
N TRP A 53 -3.50 6.67 -2.72
CA TRP A 53 -3.23 7.57 -1.60
C TRP A 53 -3.69 8.99 -1.89
N ARG A 54 -4.67 9.48 -1.12
CA ARG A 54 -5.16 10.89 -1.14
C ARG A 54 -5.36 11.45 -2.56
N GLY A 55 -6.18 10.76 -3.36
CA GLY A 55 -6.53 11.21 -4.71
C GLY A 55 -5.58 10.76 -5.82
N ASP A 56 -4.48 10.07 -5.53
CA ASP A 56 -3.73 9.34 -6.56
C ASP A 56 -4.31 7.95 -6.79
N SER A 57 -4.47 7.59 -8.06
CA SER A 57 -4.62 6.21 -8.49
C SER A 57 -3.30 5.48 -8.26
N GLY A 58 -3.33 4.31 -7.62
CA GLY A 58 -2.13 3.53 -7.38
C GLY A 58 -1.35 3.20 -8.66
N CYS A 59 -0.08 2.81 -8.52
CA CYS A 59 0.70 2.25 -9.62
C CYS A 59 0.35 0.77 -9.81
N LEU A 60 0.23 0.31 -11.06
CA LEU A 60 0.13 -1.13 -11.36
C LEU A 60 1.34 -1.87 -10.77
N PHE A 61 1.13 -3.14 -10.37
CA PHE A 61 2.25 -4.02 -10.05
C PHE A 61 3.23 -4.07 -11.25
N GLN A 62 4.53 -3.87 -10.99
CA GLN A 62 5.60 -3.86 -12.00
C GLN A 62 6.68 -4.86 -11.62
#